data_AF-A0A9W4SHZ0-F1
#
_entry.id   AF-A0A9W4SHZ0-F1
#
_cell.length_a   1.000
_cell.length_b   1.000
_cell.length_c   1.000
_cell.angle_alpha   90.00
_cell.angle_beta   90.00
_cell.angle_gamma   90.00
#
_symmetry.space_group_name_H-M   'P 1'
#
loop_
_entity.id
_entity.type
_entity.pdbx_description
1 polymer ?
#
loop_
_entity_poly.entity_id
_entity_poly.type
_entity_poly.pdbx_seq_one_letter_code
_entity_poly.pdbx_strand_id
1 'polypeptide(L)'
;MSFIRNVVIKWKRISESKSTVSFVLVSIIQALILIYLQFRIMERNQESVDIIMELNETNQLTEYCYNDNAIEVKTLDSKLEKDCPELQFVPEIMKYELPFILAELILGILMGYLSLNLYREFGWNIYKKVGSDISMQKIYRTRLIFAMLLKLDLFIMILFSGLVAPSFYITYKSKSIFQRFLTLVSSVILILVFFFEVIAYRSIETEWKTGINLFIIFWIFALSNFAALSYEVISVSVMTNWYIGFIVGIICSSFALGTFIISIYVRRGFGRGLKGYLDKERNERKRKVSGSKYHAKTFDDIEN
;
A
#
# COMPACT_ATOMS: atom_id res chain seq x y z
N MET A 1 -27.38 -6.41 -10.29
CA MET A 1 -27.82 -6.83 -8.93
C MET A 1 -26.92 -7.87 -8.23
N SER A 2 -26.26 -8.81 -8.93
CA SER A 2 -25.46 -9.87 -8.26
C SER A 2 -24.20 -9.37 -7.54
N PHE A 3 -23.53 -8.34 -8.06
CA PHE A 3 -22.32 -7.76 -7.44
C PHE A 3 -22.62 -7.07 -6.10
N ILE A 4 -23.63 -6.19 -6.08
CA ILE A 4 -24.08 -5.50 -4.86
C ILE A 4 -24.50 -6.52 -3.80
N ARG A 5 -25.27 -7.55 -4.18
CA ARG A 5 -25.66 -8.63 -3.28
C ARG A 5 -24.44 -9.38 -2.71
N ASN A 6 -23.44 -9.67 -3.54
CA ASN A 6 -22.20 -10.30 -3.08
C ASN A 6 -21.39 -9.40 -2.14
N VAL A 7 -21.32 -8.10 -2.41
CA VAL A 7 -20.66 -7.12 -1.53
C VAL A 7 -21.39 -7.05 -0.19
N VAL A 8 -22.71 -6.93 -0.17
CA VAL A 8 -23.53 -6.88 1.05
C VAL A 8 -23.39 -8.16 1.89
N ILE A 9 -23.41 -9.34 1.27
CA ILE A 9 -23.18 -10.61 1.98
C ILE A 9 -21.78 -10.67 2.59
N LYS A 10 -20.77 -10.16 1.88
CA LYS A 10 -19.39 -10.12 2.36
C LYS A 10 -19.25 -9.11 3.51
N TRP A 11 -19.91 -7.96 3.41
CA TRP A 11 -19.94 -6.92 4.42
C TRP A 11 -20.63 -7.39 5.70
N LYS A 12 -21.75 -8.11 5.58
CA LYS A 12 -22.47 -8.72 6.71
C LYS A 12 -21.64 -9.75 7.49
N ARG A 13 -20.70 -10.42 6.82
CA ARG A 13 -19.74 -11.34 7.45
C ARG A 13 -18.58 -10.60 8.13
N ILE A 14 -18.16 -9.46 7.57
CA ILE A 14 -17.14 -8.59 8.17
C ILE A 14 -17.71 -7.89 9.41
N SER A 15 -19.00 -7.51 9.37
CA SER A 15 -19.69 -6.86 10.49
C SER A 15 -20.07 -7.78 11.64
N GLU A 16 -19.83 -9.08 11.52
CA GLU A 16 -20.10 -10.07 12.58
C GLU A 16 -19.13 -9.89 13.76
N SER A 17 -17.93 -9.41 13.49
CA SER A 17 -16.91 -9.11 14.49
C SER A 17 -16.97 -7.64 14.91
N LYS A 18 -17.35 -7.38 16.17
CA LYS A 18 -17.36 -6.03 16.75
C LYS A 18 -15.98 -5.36 16.65
N SER A 19 -14.91 -6.12 16.86
CA SER A 19 -13.53 -5.62 16.78
C SER A 19 -13.16 -5.20 15.35
N THR A 20 -13.60 -5.96 14.34
CA THR A 20 -13.32 -5.65 12.93
C THR A 20 -14.03 -4.38 12.50
N VAL A 21 -15.31 -4.21 12.89
CA VAL A 21 -16.07 -2.97 12.63
C VAL A 21 -15.41 -1.78 13.30
N SER A 22 -15.04 -1.92 14.59
CA SER A 22 -14.35 -0.85 15.32
C SER A 22 -13.02 -0.47 14.67
N PHE A 23 -12.23 -1.46 14.23
CA PHE A 23 -10.96 -1.20 13.54
C PHE A 23 -11.17 -0.44 12.23
N VAL A 24 -12.13 -0.86 11.41
CA VAL A 24 -12.43 -0.19 10.12
C VAL A 24 -12.93 1.23 10.33
N LEU A 25 -13.86 1.45 11.27
CA LEU A 25 -14.38 2.79 11.56
C LEU A 25 -13.29 3.73 12.07
N VAL A 26 -12.46 3.27 13.01
CA VAL A 26 -11.33 4.08 13.52
C VAL A 26 -10.32 4.37 12.42
N SER A 27 -10.06 3.41 11.52
CA SER A 27 -9.18 3.62 10.36
C SER A 27 -9.71 4.71 9.42
N ILE A 28 -11.01 4.71 9.14
CA ILE A 28 -11.65 5.72 8.28
C ILE A 28 -11.60 7.10 8.94
N ILE A 29 -11.97 7.18 10.22
CA ILE A 29 -11.93 8.42 10.99
C ILE A 29 -10.49 8.97 11.02
N GLN A 30 -9.51 8.12 11.30
CA GLN A 30 -8.10 8.49 11.28
C GLN A 30 -7.67 9.00 9.90
N ALA A 31 -8.05 8.32 8.81
CA ALA A 31 -7.71 8.77 7.46
C ALA A 31 -8.32 10.15 7.15
N LEU A 32 -9.56 10.40 7.55
CA LEU A 32 -10.22 11.71 7.37
C LEU A 32 -9.52 12.80 8.20
N ILE A 33 -9.14 12.50 9.44
CA ILE A 33 -8.36 13.42 10.27
C ILE A 33 -7.03 13.73 9.59
N LEU A 34 -6.30 12.74 9.10
CA LEU A 34 -5.02 12.94 8.41
C LEU A 34 -5.18 13.81 7.15
N ILE A 35 -6.20 13.57 6.34
CA ILE A 35 -6.48 14.39 5.15
C ILE A 35 -6.77 15.84 5.54
N TYR A 36 -7.60 16.05 6.57
CA TYR A 36 -7.90 17.38 7.09
C TYR A 36 -6.64 18.09 7.59
N LEU A 37 -5.79 17.38 8.34
CA LEU A 37 -4.52 17.92 8.84
C LEU A 37 -3.57 18.30 7.70
N GLN A 38 -3.41 17.43 6.69
CA GLN A 38 -2.60 17.72 5.51
C GLN A 38 -3.10 18.93 4.74
N PHE A 39 -4.42 19.06 4.58
CA PHE A 39 -5.02 20.22 3.93
C PHE A 39 -4.72 21.53 4.69
N ARG A 40 -4.90 21.52 6.01
CA ARG A 40 -4.62 22.69 6.87
C ARG A 40 -3.14 23.08 6.88
N ILE A 41 -2.23 22.10 6.81
CA ILE A 41 -0.80 22.37 6.67
C ILE A 41 -0.49 22.99 5.30
N MET A 42 -1.11 22.47 4.23
CA MET A 42 -0.93 22.98 2.87
C MET A 42 -1.43 24.41 2.72
N GLU A 43 -2.61 24.74 3.27
CA GLU A 43 -3.19 26.09 3.29
C GLU A 43 -2.24 27.10 3.97
N ARG A 44 -1.73 26.77 5.16
CA ARG A 44 -0.73 27.59 5.85
C ARG A 44 0.56 27.75 5.04
N ASN A 45 1.01 26.67 4.37
CA ASN A 45 2.22 26.74 3.56
C ASN A 45 2.01 27.61 2.31
N GLN A 46 0.80 27.67 1.74
CA GLN A 46 0.47 28.57 0.65
C GLN A 46 0.44 30.03 1.12
N GLU A 47 -0.22 30.34 2.25
CA GLU A 47 -0.22 31.70 2.82
C GLU A 47 1.21 32.23 3.06
N SER A 48 2.09 31.41 3.61
CA SER A 48 3.51 31.77 3.79
C SER A 48 4.23 32.06 2.47
N VAL A 49 3.90 31.32 1.41
CA VAL A 49 4.51 31.48 0.08
C VAL A 49 3.98 32.75 -0.59
N ASP A 50 2.69 33.06 -0.44
CA ASP A 50 2.08 34.26 -1.00
C ASP A 50 2.66 35.54 -0.37
N ILE A 51 2.86 35.55 0.95
CA ILE A 51 3.54 36.66 1.66
C ILE A 51 4.97 36.86 1.15
N ILE A 52 5.73 35.78 0.91
CA ILE A 52 7.08 35.86 0.35
C ILE A 52 7.06 36.43 -1.08
N MET A 53 6.09 36.03 -1.90
CA MET A 53 5.94 36.56 -3.26
C MET A 53 5.56 38.05 -3.27
N GLU A 54 4.66 38.49 -2.38
CA GLU A 54 4.25 39.89 -2.25
C GLU A 54 5.40 40.81 -1.78
N LEU A 55 6.25 40.32 -0.87
CA LEU A 55 7.48 41.02 -0.45
C LEU A 55 8.52 41.12 -1.58
N ASN A 56 8.52 40.17 -2.52
CA ASN A 56 9.42 40.18 -3.68
C ASN A 56 8.94 41.16 -4.76
N GLU A 57 7.64 41.25 -5.02
CA GLU A 57 7.05 42.20 -5.99
C GLU A 57 7.13 43.66 -5.53
N THR A 58 7.08 43.93 -4.22
CA THR A 58 7.21 45.29 -3.68
C THR A 58 8.65 45.84 -3.70
N ASN A 59 9.60 45.10 -4.29
CA ASN A 59 11.03 45.44 -4.36
C ASN A 59 11.71 45.69 -2.99
N GLN A 60 11.07 45.32 -1.86
CA GLN A 60 11.67 45.43 -0.53
C GLN A 60 12.82 44.42 -0.33
N LEU A 61 12.87 43.36 -1.15
CA LEU A 61 14.00 42.42 -1.23
C LEU A 61 15.18 42.93 -2.09
N THR A 62 14.96 43.93 -2.97
CA THR A 62 15.92 44.35 -4.01
C THR A 62 16.91 45.45 -3.62
N GLU A 63 16.92 45.94 -2.39
CA GLU A 63 18.04 46.78 -1.92
C GLU A 63 18.95 46.08 -0.88
N TYR A 64 18.53 44.93 -0.33
CA TYR A 64 19.26 44.27 0.76
C TYR A 64 19.69 42.81 0.55
N CYS A 65 19.28 42.10 -0.51
CA CYS A 65 19.55 40.66 -0.64
C CYS A 65 20.07 40.19 -2.02
N TYR A 66 20.86 41.01 -2.73
CA TYR A 66 21.48 40.60 -4.00
C TYR A 66 22.91 40.09 -3.81
N ASN A 67 23.06 38.78 -3.66
CA ASN A 67 24.13 37.93 -4.20
C ASN A 67 24.16 36.58 -3.46
N ASP A 68 23.36 35.60 -3.86
CA ASP A 68 23.87 34.39 -4.52
C ASP A 68 22.71 33.41 -4.76
N ASN A 69 22.84 32.61 -5.81
CA ASN A 69 21.82 31.67 -6.26
C ASN A 69 21.62 30.51 -5.27
N ALA A 70 20.35 30.19 -5.00
CA ALA A 70 19.86 28.97 -4.34
C ALA A 70 20.45 28.69 -2.93
N ILE A 71 19.82 29.25 -1.90
CA ILE A 71 20.25 29.05 -0.51
C ILE A 71 19.15 28.32 0.28
N GLU A 72 19.49 27.16 0.85
CA GLU A 72 18.64 26.40 1.77
C GLU A 72 18.18 27.28 2.96
N VAL A 73 16.89 27.16 3.31
CA VAL A 73 16.20 27.91 4.38
C VAL A 73 16.96 27.93 5.71
N LYS A 74 17.77 26.90 6.01
CA LYS A 74 18.54 26.78 7.26
C LYS A 74 19.68 27.79 7.41
N THR A 75 20.24 28.24 6.30
CA THR A 75 21.31 29.24 6.29
C THR A 75 20.78 30.68 6.24
N LEU A 76 19.47 30.83 6.09
CA LEU A 76 18.78 32.11 6.01
C LEU A 76 18.62 32.75 7.41
N ASP A 77 18.27 31.99 8.45
CA ASP A 77 17.99 32.51 9.80
C ASP A 77 19.07 33.46 10.35
N SER A 78 20.34 33.04 10.34
CA SER A 78 21.40 33.82 11.02
C SER A 78 21.90 35.04 10.25
N LYS A 79 21.66 35.09 8.93
CA LYS A 79 22.02 36.24 8.08
C LYS A 79 20.84 37.21 7.92
N LEU A 80 19.61 36.71 7.85
CA LEU A 80 18.40 37.53 7.73
C LEU A 80 18.10 38.32 9.00
N GLU A 81 18.39 37.76 10.19
CA GLU A 81 18.19 38.43 11.48
C GLU A 81 19.09 39.66 11.69
N LYS A 82 20.23 39.71 10.98
CA LYS A 82 21.18 40.83 11.05
C LYS A 82 20.86 41.97 10.08
N ASP A 83 20.39 41.63 8.88
CA ASP A 83 20.18 42.61 7.80
C ASP A 83 18.72 43.10 7.70
N CYS A 84 17.74 42.37 8.25
CA CYS A 84 16.31 42.72 8.23
C CYS A 84 15.61 42.46 9.60
N PRO A 85 15.69 43.37 10.58
CA PRO A 85 15.12 43.17 11.92
C PRO A 85 13.59 43.15 11.98
N GLU A 86 12.89 43.64 10.94
CA GLU A 86 11.41 43.63 10.86
C GLU A 86 10.85 42.35 10.23
N LEU A 87 11.67 41.50 9.62
CA LEU A 87 11.21 40.27 8.97
C LEU A 87 11.57 39.03 9.80
N GLN A 88 10.87 38.86 10.91
CA GLN A 88 10.98 37.65 11.73
C GLN A 88 10.24 36.47 11.07
N PHE A 89 10.91 35.77 10.16
CA PHE A 89 10.55 34.39 9.84
C PHE A 89 11.04 33.51 10.99
N VAL A 90 10.33 33.53 12.13
CA VAL A 90 10.45 32.45 13.12
C VAL A 90 9.37 31.45 12.73
N PRO A 91 9.70 30.39 11.98
CA PRO A 91 8.71 29.37 11.76
C PRO A 91 8.55 28.70 13.13
N GLU A 92 7.49 29.04 13.88
CA GLU A 92 7.06 28.32 15.09
C GLU A 92 6.55 26.91 14.71
N ILE A 93 7.32 26.18 13.88
CA ILE A 93 7.12 24.80 13.43
C ILE A 93 6.80 23.95 14.65
N MET A 94 7.58 24.13 15.72
CA MET A 94 7.39 23.39 16.97
C MET A 94 6.04 23.63 17.66
N LYS A 95 5.42 24.80 17.54
CA LYS A 95 4.16 25.08 18.24
C LYS A 95 2.96 24.52 17.50
N TYR A 96 3.00 24.55 16.17
CA TYR A 96 1.88 24.13 15.34
C TYR A 96 1.97 22.69 14.84
N GLU A 97 3.18 22.13 14.67
CA GLU A 97 3.34 20.76 14.15
C GLU A 97 3.41 19.70 15.24
N LEU A 98 3.94 20.05 16.42
CA LEU A 98 3.99 19.16 17.58
C LEU A 98 2.62 18.59 17.98
N PRO A 99 1.51 19.37 18.09
CA PRO A 99 0.22 18.80 18.43
C PRO A 99 -0.29 17.81 17.37
N PHE A 100 0.04 18.01 16.09
CA PHE A 100 -0.33 17.08 15.02
C PHE A 100 0.45 15.77 15.11
N ILE A 101 1.76 15.83 15.31
CA ILE A 101 2.60 14.64 15.50
C ILE A 101 2.12 13.85 16.73
N LEU A 102 1.80 14.53 17.83
CA LEU A 102 1.27 13.88 19.03
C LEU A 102 -0.11 13.24 18.78
N ALA A 103 -1.00 13.91 18.05
CA ALA A 103 -2.29 13.34 17.68
C ALA A 103 -2.13 12.08 16.81
N GLU A 104 -1.23 12.10 15.82
CA GLU A 104 -0.91 10.94 14.99
C GLU A 104 -0.34 9.79 15.79
N LEU A 105 0.55 10.07 16.75
CA LEU A 105 1.11 9.06 17.65
C LEU A 105 0.02 8.37 18.46
N ILE A 106 -0.91 9.15 19.05
CA ILE A 106 -2.03 8.62 19.84
C ILE A 106 -2.95 7.75 18.97
N LEU A 107 -3.30 8.23 17.77
CA LEU A 107 -4.11 7.46 16.81
C LEU A 107 -3.40 6.18 16.37
N GLY A 108 -2.08 6.23 16.16
CA GLY A 108 -1.25 5.07 15.85
C GLY A 108 -1.23 4.02 16.97
N ILE A 109 -1.13 4.45 18.23
CA ILE A 109 -1.21 3.55 19.40
C ILE A 109 -2.58 2.88 19.48
N LEU A 110 -3.66 3.66 19.29
CA LEU A 110 -5.03 3.14 19.28
C LEU A 110 -5.23 2.09 18.16
N MET A 111 -4.71 2.37 16.96
CA MET A 111 -4.73 1.42 15.85
C MET A 111 -3.92 0.16 16.14
N GLY A 112 -2.76 0.30 16.77
CA GLY A 112 -1.95 -0.83 17.23
C GLY A 112 -2.73 -1.71 18.21
N TYR A 113 -3.40 -1.11 19.18
CA TYR A 113 -4.24 -1.83 20.15
C TYR A 113 -5.39 -2.58 19.47
N LEU A 114 -6.14 -1.93 18.58
CA LEU A 114 -7.24 -2.56 17.85
C LEU A 114 -6.75 -3.69 16.92
N SER A 115 -5.59 -3.52 16.30
CA SER A 115 -4.93 -4.54 15.47
C SER A 115 -4.61 -5.79 16.29
N LEU A 116 -4.13 -5.64 17.53
CA LEU A 116 -3.87 -6.78 18.43
C LEU A 116 -5.16 -7.53 18.79
N ASN A 117 -6.24 -6.81 19.04
CA ASN A 117 -7.52 -7.43 19.35
C ASN A 117 -8.07 -8.21 18.14
N LEU A 118 -7.99 -7.60 16.95
CA LEU A 118 -8.37 -8.23 15.69
C LEU A 118 -7.52 -9.49 15.42
N TYR A 119 -6.22 -9.41 15.69
CA TYR A 119 -5.31 -10.53 15.57
C TYR A 119 -5.70 -11.71 16.47
N ARG A 120 -6.08 -11.44 17.73
CA ARG A 120 -6.57 -12.48 18.66
C ARG A 120 -7.85 -13.13 18.16
N GLU A 121 -8.79 -12.34 17.64
CA GLU A 121 -10.06 -12.84 17.13
C GLU A 121 -9.88 -13.72 15.89
N PHE A 122 -8.99 -13.34 14.98
CA PHE A 122 -8.60 -14.21 13.86
C PHE A 122 -7.93 -15.50 14.34
N GLY A 123 -7.09 -15.44 15.37
CA GLY A 123 -6.51 -16.63 15.99
C GLY A 123 -7.58 -17.59 16.51
N TRP A 124 -8.60 -17.07 17.19
CA TRP A 124 -9.72 -17.87 17.68
C TRP A 124 -10.57 -18.49 16.56
N ASN A 125 -10.81 -17.74 15.48
CA ASN A 125 -11.51 -18.25 14.30
C ASN A 125 -10.72 -19.35 13.58
N ILE A 126 -9.38 -19.23 13.52
CA ILE A 126 -8.51 -20.28 12.99
C ILE A 126 -8.56 -21.52 13.88
N TYR A 127 -8.50 -21.36 15.19
CA TYR A 127 -8.60 -22.46 16.17
C TYR A 127 -9.90 -23.25 15.99
N LYS A 128 -11.05 -22.58 15.94
CA LYS A 128 -12.36 -23.23 15.72
C LYS A 128 -12.44 -23.99 14.39
N LYS A 129 -11.72 -23.53 13.37
CA LYS A 129 -11.79 -24.09 12.02
C LYS A 129 -10.86 -25.29 11.80
N VAL A 130 -9.64 -25.21 12.32
CA VAL A 130 -8.58 -26.22 12.09
C VAL A 130 -8.50 -27.22 13.25
N GLY A 131 -8.93 -26.86 14.45
CA GLY A 131 -8.80 -27.67 15.66
C GLY A 131 -7.53 -27.38 16.45
N SER A 132 -7.22 -28.22 17.43
CA SER A 132 -6.16 -27.97 18.43
C SER A 132 -4.72 -28.15 17.93
N ASP A 133 -4.49 -28.62 16.70
CA ASP A 133 -3.14 -28.82 16.18
C ASP A 133 -2.47 -27.48 15.80
N ILE A 134 -1.54 -27.06 16.65
CA ILE A 134 -0.77 -25.81 16.52
C ILE A 134 0.04 -25.78 15.21
N SER A 135 0.53 -26.93 14.74
CA SER A 135 1.31 -27.02 13.51
C SER A 135 0.44 -26.73 12.29
N MET A 136 -0.79 -27.26 12.26
CA MET A 136 -1.73 -27.00 11.17
C MET A 136 -2.26 -25.57 11.21
N GLN A 137 -2.50 -25.01 12.40
CA GLN A 137 -2.87 -23.60 12.54
C GLN A 137 -1.80 -22.67 11.98
N LYS A 138 -0.51 -22.95 12.24
CA LYS A 138 0.61 -22.16 11.71
C LYS A 138 0.63 -22.18 10.18
N ILE A 139 0.51 -23.37 9.56
CA ILE A 139 0.51 -23.52 8.10
C ILE A 139 -0.69 -22.81 7.48
N TYR A 140 -1.88 -22.98 8.06
CA TYR A 140 -3.10 -22.33 7.58
C TYR A 140 -2.99 -20.80 7.68
N ARG A 141 -2.47 -20.28 8.78
CA ARG A 141 -2.22 -18.85 8.97
C ARG A 141 -1.23 -18.31 7.92
N THR A 142 -0.12 -19.00 7.68
CA THR A 142 0.85 -18.57 6.65
C THR A 142 0.20 -18.50 5.26
N ARG A 143 -0.69 -19.45 4.91
CA ARG A 143 -1.42 -19.40 3.63
C ARG A 143 -2.39 -18.23 3.55
N LEU A 144 -3.10 -17.93 4.63
CA LEU A 144 -3.97 -16.75 4.68
C LEU A 144 -3.18 -15.46 4.54
N ILE A 145 -2.06 -15.34 5.26
CA ILE A 145 -1.16 -14.18 5.15
C ILE A 145 -0.67 -14.03 3.70
N PHE A 146 -0.18 -15.10 3.09
CA PHE A 146 0.27 -15.07 1.69
C PHE A 146 -0.84 -14.68 0.72
N ALA A 147 -2.05 -15.21 0.87
CA ALA A 147 -3.19 -14.85 0.03
C ALA A 147 -3.65 -13.39 0.23
N MET A 148 -3.39 -12.80 1.40
CA MET A 148 -3.63 -11.37 1.66
C MET A 148 -2.53 -10.52 1.05
N LEU A 149 -1.26 -10.92 1.18
CA LEU A 149 -0.13 -10.24 0.53
C LEU A 149 -0.28 -10.21 -0.99
N LEU A 150 -0.62 -11.34 -1.64
CA LEU A 150 -0.85 -11.35 -3.10
C LEU A 150 -1.94 -10.37 -3.56
N LYS A 151 -3.00 -10.19 -2.76
CA LYS A 151 -4.03 -9.19 -3.09
C LYS A 151 -3.51 -7.78 -2.92
N LEU A 152 -2.73 -7.54 -1.88
CA LEU A 152 -2.14 -6.23 -1.60
C LEU A 152 -1.11 -5.87 -2.67
N ASP A 153 -0.26 -6.82 -3.06
CA ASP A 153 0.73 -6.67 -4.12
C ASP A 153 0.05 -6.27 -5.44
N LEU A 154 -1.05 -6.92 -5.83
CA LEU A 154 -1.84 -6.50 -7.00
C LEU A 154 -2.25 -5.02 -6.95
N PHE A 155 -2.66 -4.51 -5.78
CA PHE A 155 -3.01 -3.09 -5.64
C PHE A 155 -1.78 -2.19 -5.70
N ILE A 156 -0.71 -2.56 -4.98
CA ILE A 156 0.55 -1.81 -4.96
C ILE A 156 1.15 -1.74 -6.36
N MET A 157 1.07 -2.82 -7.13
CA MET A 157 1.54 -2.93 -8.51
C MET A 157 0.85 -1.96 -9.44
N ILE A 158 -0.48 -1.85 -9.35
CA ILE A 158 -1.25 -0.90 -10.15
C ILE A 158 -0.81 0.53 -9.84
N LEU A 159 -0.69 0.88 -8.55
CA LEU A 159 -0.24 2.20 -8.10
C LEU A 159 1.18 2.51 -8.57
N PHE A 160 2.10 1.55 -8.41
CA PHE A 160 3.49 1.67 -8.82
C PHE A 160 3.62 1.81 -10.34
N SER A 161 2.79 1.11 -11.13
CA SER A 161 2.80 1.25 -12.60
C SER A 161 2.44 2.67 -13.04
N GLY A 162 1.49 3.32 -12.36
CA GLY A 162 1.13 4.70 -12.64
C GLY A 162 2.26 5.68 -12.32
N LEU A 163 3.00 5.41 -11.23
CA LEU A 163 4.15 6.22 -10.82
C LEU A 163 5.34 6.10 -11.78
N VAL A 164 5.57 4.92 -12.37
CA VAL A 164 6.68 4.65 -13.28
C VAL A 164 6.41 5.15 -14.71
N ALA A 165 5.15 5.37 -15.09
CA ALA A 165 4.78 5.75 -16.45
C ALA A 165 5.48 7.02 -16.98
N PRO A 166 5.62 8.12 -16.21
CA PRO A 166 6.39 9.30 -16.66
C PRO A 166 7.86 8.98 -16.89
N SER A 167 8.49 8.18 -16.03
CA SER A 167 9.89 7.75 -16.19
C SER A 167 10.07 6.93 -17.48
N PHE A 168 9.12 6.05 -17.80
CA PHE A 168 9.14 5.30 -19.06
C PHE A 168 8.99 6.20 -20.28
N TYR A 169 8.14 7.23 -20.21
CA TYR A 169 7.98 8.19 -21.32
C TYR A 169 9.28 8.95 -21.60
N ILE A 170 9.96 9.42 -20.56
CA ILE A 170 11.24 10.13 -20.67
C ILE A 170 12.32 9.19 -21.24
N THR A 171 12.45 7.99 -20.68
CA THR A 171 13.45 7.00 -21.12
C THR A 171 13.19 6.51 -22.54
N TYR A 172 11.93 6.40 -22.98
CA TYR A 172 11.60 6.05 -24.35
C TYR A 172 12.05 7.12 -25.35
N LYS A 173 11.97 8.41 -24.98
CA LYS A 173 12.47 9.52 -25.81
C LYS A 173 14.01 9.63 -25.81
N SER A 174 14.70 9.03 -24.84
CA SER A 174 16.18 9.01 -24.78
C SER A 174 16.77 8.42 -26.07
N LYS A 175 17.96 8.90 -26.48
CA LYS A 175 18.67 8.43 -27.68
C LYS A 175 19.34 7.05 -27.50
N SER A 176 19.46 6.55 -26.28
CA SER A 176 20.12 5.27 -26.00
C SER A 176 19.21 4.07 -26.30
N ILE A 177 19.59 3.28 -27.32
CA ILE A 177 18.91 2.02 -27.68
C ILE A 177 18.89 1.03 -26.52
N PHE A 178 19.97 0.98 -25.73
CA PHE A 178 20.08 0.06 -24.59
C PHE A 178 19.04 0.36 -23.51
N GLN A 179 18.84 1.63 -23.15
CA GLN A 179 17.85 2.04 -22.16
C GLN A 179 16.43 1.72 -22.62
N ARG A 180 16.11 1.97 -23.90
CA ARG A 180 14.81 1.63 -24.49
C ARG A 180 14.53 0.13 -24.42
N PHE A 181 15.53 -0.71 -24.71
CA PHE A 181 15.40 -2.16 -24.61
C PHE A 181 15.13 -2.61 -23.18
N LEU A 182 15.86 -2.07 -22.19
CA LEU A 182 15.61 -2.37 -20.78
C LEU A 182 14.21 -1.98 -20.34
N THR A 183 13.71 -0.79 -20.72
CA THR A 183 12.34 -0.35 -20.42
C THR A 183 11.29 -1.29 -21.02
N LEU A 184 11.49 -1.76 -22.26
CA LEU A 184 10.59 -2.74 -22.88
C LEU A 184 10.59 -4.06 -22.10
N VAL A 185 11.76 -4.60 -21.75
CA VAL A 185 11.87 -5.82 -20.93
C VAL A 185 11.18 -5.65 -19.58
N SER A 186 11.41 -4.53 -18.89
CA SER A 186 10.77 -4.23 -17.61
C SER A 186 9.24 -4.17 -17.72
N SER A 187 8.70 -3.57 -18.79
CA SER A 187 7.26 -3.53 -19.03
C SER A 187 6.65 -4.93 -19.22
N VAL A 188 7.34 -5.82 -19.93
CA VAL A 188 6.92 -7.21 -20.11
C VAL A 188 6.94 -7.96 -18.78
N ILE A 189 7.97 -7.76 -17.96
CA ILE A 189 8.07 -8.37 -16.63
C ILE A 189 6.91 -7.91 -15.73
N LEU A 190 6.56 -6.62 -15.71
CA LEU A 190 5.43 -6.10 -14.93
C LEU A 190 4.10 -6.75 -15.32
N ILE A 191 3.87 -6.97 -16.63
CA ILE A 191 2.68 -7.68 -17.10
C ILE A 191 2.70 -9.14 -16.64
N LEU A 192 3.85 -9.82 -16.74
CA LEU A 192 4.00 -11.20 -16.30
C LEU A 192 3.77 -11.38 -14.80
N VAL A 193 4.14 -10.40 -13.97
CA VAL A 193 3.88 -10.41 -12.51
C VAL A 193 2.41 -10.67 -12.23
N PHE A 194 1.49 -9.98 -12.91
CA PHE A 194 0.05 -10.17 -12.75
C PHE A 194 -0.38 -11.63 -13.03
N PHE A 195 0.13 -12.23 -14.11
CA PHE A 195 -0.16 -13.62 -14.47
C PHE A 195 0.37 -14.60 -13.40
N PHE A 196 1.59 -14.39 -12.93
CA PHE A 196 2.21 -15.24 -11.93
C PHE A 196 1.56 -15.13 -10.55
N GLU A 197 1.06 -13.96 -10.15
CA GLU A 197 0.28 -13.78 -8.94
C GLU A 197 -1.05 -14.55 -8.99
N VAL A 198 -1.74 -14.56 -10.13
CA VAL A 198 -2.96 -15.38 -10.33
C VAL A 198 -2.63 -16.87 -10.21
N ILE A 199 -1.52 -17.31 -10.81
CA ILE A 199 -1.05 -18.70 -10.69
C ILE A 199 -0.72 -19.04 -9.23
N ALA A 200 -0.04 -18.14 -8.50
CA ALA A 200 0.28 -18.32 -7.09
C ALA A 200 -0.99 -18.45 -6.24
N TYR A 201 -1.98 -17.56 -6.46
CA TYR A 201 -3.27 -17.61 -5.79
C TYR A 201 -3.97 -18.96 -6.01
N ARG A 202 -4.04 -19.42 -7.26
CA ARG A 202 -4.62 -20.73 -7.60
C ARG A 202 -3.84 -21.89 -7.00
N SER A 203 -2.51 -21.80 -6.96
CA SER A 203 -1.63 -22.84 -6.44
C SER A 203 -1.82 -23.06 -4.93
N ILE A 204 -2.13 -22.02 -4.17
CA ILE A 204 -2.44 -22.14 -2.73
C ILE A 204 -3.74 -22.92 -2.51
N GLU A 205 -4.76 -22.65 -3.33
CA GLU A 205 -6.07 -23.31 -3.19
C GLU A 205 -6.03 -24.80 -3.54
N THR A 206 -5.24 -25.18 -4.55
CA THR A 206 -5.16 -26.58 -5.02
C THR A 206 -3.98 -27.35 -4.44
N GLU A 207 -3.16 -26.73 -3.58
CA GLU A 207 -1.84 -27.23 -3.14
C GLU A 207 -0.93 -27.65 -4.30
N TRP A 208 -0.93 -26.88 -5.39
CA TRP A 208 -0.12 -27.21 -6.56
C TRP A 208 1.35 -26.84 -6.35
N LYS A 209 2.15 -27.83 -5.95
CA LYS A 209 3.58 -27.69 -5.64
C LYS A 209 4.40 -27.08 -6.78
N THR A 210 4.08 -27.44 -8.02
CA THR A 210 4.80 -26.95 -9.21
C THR A 210 4.51 -25.47 -9.47
N GLY A 211 3.26 -25.04 -9.34
CA GLY A 211 2.87 -23.64 -9.59
C GLY A 211 3.50 -22.66 -8.61
N ILE A 212 3.56 -23.00 -7.32
CA ILE A 212 4.25 -22.14 -6.34
C ILE A 212 5.77 -22.12 -6.54
N ASN A 213 6.37 -23.22 -7.01
CA ASN A 213 7.81 -23.27 -7.30
C ASN A 213 8.16 -22.40 -8.51
N LEU A 214 7.32 -22.44 -9.54
CA LEU A 214 7.44 -21.60 -10.71
C LEU A 214 7.31 -20.11 -10.34
N PHE A 215 6.35 -19.78 -9.47
CA PHE A 215 6.21 -18.43 -8.92
C PHE A 215 7.49 -17.97 -8.20
N ILE A 216 8.05 -18.79 -7.30
CA ILE A 216 9.27 -18.44 -6.55
C ILE A 216 10.45 -18.14 -7.49
N ILE A 217 10.65 -18.95 -8.52
CA ILE A 217 11.73 -18.75 -9.50
C ILE A 217 11.52 -17.45 -10.27
N PHE A 218 10.30 -17.22 -10.79
CA PHE A 218 9.97 -15.98 -11.50
C PHE A 218 10.12 -14.74 -10.59
N TRP A 219 9.75 -14.85 -9.32
CA TRP A 219 9.76 -13.73 -8.38
C TRP A 219 11.17 -13.21 -8.10
N ILE A 220 12.21 -14.02 -8.27
CA ILE A 220 13.61 -13.56 -8.19
C ILE A 220 13.90 -12.55 -9.32
N PHE A 221 13.45 -12.83 -10.55
CA PHE A 221 13.57 -11.90 -11.67
C PHE A 221 12.71 -10.66 -11.47
N ALA A 222 11.47 -10.84 -10.98
CA ALA A 222 10.59 -9.72 -10.66
C ALA A 222 11.20 -8.79 -9.61
N LEU A 223 11.80 -9.34 -8.55
CA LEU A 223 12.45 -8.58 -7.48
C LEU A 223 13.63 -7.74 -8.01
N SER A 224 14.45 -8.32 -8.89
CA SER A 224 15.52 -7.58 -9.56
C SER A 224 14.97 -6.42 -10.39
N ASN A 225 13.89 -6.66 -11.14
CA ASN A 225 13.21 -5.63 -11.91
C ASN A 225 12.61 -4.52 -11.01
N PHE A 226 12.00 -4.87 -9.87
CA PHE A 226 11.50 -3.87 -8.92
C PHE A 226 12.62 -3.02 -8.32
N ALA A 227 13.78 -3.62 -8.02
CA ALA A 227 14.93 -2.87 -7.52
C ALA A 227 15.45 -1.88 -8.59
N ALA A 228 15.55 -2.31 -9.85
CA ALA A 228 15.95 -1.45 -10.95
C ALA A 228 14.94 -0.30 -11.19
N LEU A 229 13.64 -0.60 -11.21
CA LEU A 229 12.61 0.42 -11.37
C LEU A 229 12.56 1.38 -10.18
N SER A 230 12.78 0.88 -8.97
CA SER A 230 12.86 1.73 -7.78
C SER A 230 14.05 2.68 -7.87
N TYR A 231 15.21 2.22 -8.37
CA TYR A 231 16.36 3.09 -8.61
C TYR A 231 16.05 4.21 -9.60
N GLU A 232 15.37 3.90 -10.71
CA GLU A 232 14.95 4.91 -11.70
C GLU A 232 13.93 5.90 -11.13
N VAL A 233 12.97 5.44 -10.32
CA VAL A 233 12.03 6.34 -9.65
C VAL A 233 12.76 7.24 -8.67
N ILE A 234 13.74 6.71 -7.92
CA ILE A 234 14.53 7.48 -6.95
C ILE A 234 15.41 8.51 -7.67
N SER A 235 16.07 8.15 -8.77
CA SER A 235 16.93 9.07 -9.52
C SER A 235 16.13 10.27 -10.05
N VAL A 236 14.95 10.02 -10.62
CA VAL A 236 14.03 11.06 -11.07
C VAL A 236 13.48 11.87 -9.90
N SER A 237 13.14 11.22 -8.79
CA SER A 237 12.65 11.90 -7.56
C SER A 237 13.67 12.89 -7.01
N VAL A 238 14.97 12.53 -7.01
CA VAL A 238 16.05 13.41 -6.57
C VAL A 238 16.26 14.57 -7.55
N MET A 239 16.20 14.32 -8.86
CA MET A 239 16.34 15.40 -9.86
C MET A 239 15.17 16.39 -9.84
N THR A 240 13.97 15.92 -9.50
CA THR A 240 12.73 16.73 -9.53
C THR A 240 12.30 17.22 -8.15
N ASN A 241 13.07 16.95 -7.08
CA ASN A 241 12.69 17.17 -5.69
C ASN A 241 11.32 16.54 -5.31
N TRP A 242 10.88 15.53 -6.04
CA TRP A 242 9.62 14.86 -5.83
C TRP A 242 9.78 13.62 -4.93
N TYR A 243 9.90 13.84 -3.62
CA TYR A 243 10.19 12.80 -2.63
C TYR A 243 9.12 11.70 -2.48
N ILE A 244 7.92 11.89 -3.03
CA ILE A 244 6.85 10.89 -2.97
C ILE A 244 7.26 9.60 -3.68
N GLY A 245 7.94 9.71 -4.83
CA GLY A 245 8.39 8.53 -5.58
C GLY A 245 9.37 7.67 -4.81
N PHE A 246 10.29 8.31 -4.07
CA PHE A 246 11.26 7.65 -3.19
C PHE A 246 10.57 6.81 -2.10
N ILE A 247 9.63 7.41 -1.37
CA ILE A 247 8.92 6.73 -0.26
C ILE A 247 8.13 5.53 -0.80
N VAL A 248 7.39 5.73 -1.89
CA VAL A 248 6.59 4.67 -2.51
C VAL A 248 7.47 3.53 -3.02
N GLY A 249 8.62 3.83 -3.63
CA GLY A 249 9.56 2.81 -4.11
C GLY A 249 10.09 1.90 -3.00
N ILE A 250 10.43 2.46 -1.83
CA ILE A 250 10.88 1.70 -0.66
C ILE A 250 9.76 0.79 -0.12
N ILE A 251 8.55 1.34 0.01
CA ILE A 251 7.39 0.58 0.49
C ILE A 251 7.11 -0.60 -0.47
N CYS A 252 7.03 -0.35 -1.78
CA CYS A 252 6.78 -1.39 -2.78
C CYS A 252 7.83 -2.50 -2.72
N SER A 253 9.11 -2.12 -2.64
CA SER A 253 10.22 -3.08 -2.54
C SER A 253 10.15 -3.94 -1.27
N SER A 254 9.74 -3.35 -0.14
CA SER A 254 9.59 -4.05 1.14
C SER A 254 8.46 -5.09 1.09
N PHE A 255 7.33 -4.76 0.47
CA PHE A 255 6.23 -5.69 0.27
C PHE A 255 6.60 -6.84 -0.67
N ALA A 256 7.26 -6.55 -1.80
CA ALA A 256 7.73 -7.57 -2.74
C ALA A 256 8.70 -8.57 -2.08
N LEU A 257 9.59 -8.10 -1.21
CA LEU A 257 10.47 -8.95 -0.40
C LEU A 257 9.69 -9.81 0.61
N GLY A 258 8.71 -9.22 1.29
CA GLY A 258 7.83 -9.93 2.21
C GLY A 258 7.09 -11.08 1.52
N THR A 259 6.54 -10.84 0.33
CA THR A 259 5.86 -11.85 -0.48
C THR A 259 6.80 -12.97 -0.90
N PHE A 260 8.02 -12.63 -1.30
CA PHE A 260 9.05 -13.63 -1.60
C PHE A 260 9.33 -14.55 -0.40
N ILE A 261 9.63 -13.98 0.75
CA ILE A 261 9.95 -14.73 1.98
C ILE A 261 8.79 -15.63 2.39
N ILE A 262 7.56 -15.09 2.39
CA ILE A 262 6.36 -15.85 2.77
C ILE A 262 6.07 -16.97 1.78
N SER A 263 6.33 -16.78 0.49
CA SER A 263 6.14 -17.83 -0.52
C SER A 263 7.00 -19.08 -0.24
N ILE A 264 8.22 -18.90 0.28
CA ILE A 264 9.10 -20.00 0.71
C ILE A 264 8.51 -20.75 1.91
N TYR A 265 7.96 -20.02 2.89
CA TYR A 265 7.28 -20.65 4.04
C TYR A 265 6.03 -21.43 3.60
N VAL A 266 5.23 -20.87 2.68
CA VAL A 266 4.06 -21.56 2.11
C VAL A 266 4.47 -22.86 1.42
N ARG A 267 5.53 -22.83 0.61
CA ARG A 267 6.04 -24.01 -0.09
C ARG A 267 6.40 -25.15 0.87
N ARG A 268 7.06 -24.84 1.99
CA ARG A 268 7.46 -25.82 3.03
C ARG A 268 6.26 -26.42 3.77
N GLY A 269 5.14 -25.71 3.81
CA GLY A 269 3.88 -26.17 4.44
C GLY A 269 2.98 -27.05 3.57
N PHE A 270 3.38 -27.39 2.34
CA PHE A 270 2.56 -28.19 1.43
C PHE A 270 2.63 -29.70 1.72
N GLY A 271 1.51 -30.42 1.58
CA GLY A 271 1.44 -31.87 1.75
C GLY A 271 1.28 -32.36 3.20
N ARG A 272 1.02 -31.48 4.16
CA ARG A 272 0.77 -31.85 5.57
C ARG A 272 -0.71 -32.10 5.89
N GLY A 273 -1.57 -32.36 4.91
CA GLY A 273 -2.98 -32.72 5.14
C GLY A 273 -3.99 -31.56 5.26
N LEU A 274 -3.54 -30.31 5.18
CA LEU A 274 -4.43 -29.13 5.25
C LEU A 274 -5.45 -29.05 4.11
N LYS A 275 -5.16 -29.68 2.97
CA LYS A 275 -6.04 -29.77 1.81
C LYS A 275 -7.45 -30.25 2.15
N GLY A 276 -7.59 -31.23 3.06
CA GLY A 276 -8.90 -31.77 3.44
C GLY A 276 -9.84 -30.72 4.07
N TYR A 277 -9.29 -29.84 4.92
CA TYR A 277 -10.05 -28.75 5.54
C TYR A 277 -10.46 -27.68 4.52
N LEU A 278 -9.59 -27.39 3.55
CA LEU A 278 -9.85 -26.42 2.48
C LEU A 278 -10.91 -26.93 1.50
N ASP A 279 -10.82 -28.20 1.10
CA ASP A 279 -11.77 -28.83 0.17
C ASP A 279 -13.16 -28.95 0.80
N LYS A 280 -13.24 -29.30 2.10
CA LYS A 280 -14.51 -29.31 2.84
C LYS A 280 -15.19 -27.94 2.80
N GLU A 281 -14.47 -26.86 3.13
CA GLU A 281 -15.02 -25.51 3.11
C GLU A 281 -15.39 -25.06 1.70
N ARG A 282 -14.57 -25.38 0.69
CA ARG A 282 -14.87 -25.05 -0.71
C ARG A 282 -16.18 -25.73 -1.14
N ASN A 283 -16.39 -26.97 -0.76
CA ASN A 283 -17.60 -27.72 -1.06
C ASN A 283 -18.82 -27.13 -0.31
N GLU A 284 -18.67 -26.74 0.95
CA GLU A 284 -19.72 -26.02 1.69
C GLU A 284 -20.06 -24.66 1.05
N ARG A 285 -19.06 -23.90 0.58
CA ARG A 285 -19.28 -22.65 -0.17
C ARG A 285 -20.03 -22.90 -1.47
N LYS A 286 -19.63 -23.91 -2.25
CA LYS A 286 -20.34 -24.30 -3.49
C LYS A 286 -21.79 -24.69 -3.20
N ARG A 287 -22.06 -25.45 -2.14
CA ARG A 287 -23.42 -25.82 -1.71
C ARG A 287 -24.26 -24.59 -1.36
N LYS A 288 -23.73 -23.64 -0.58
CA LYS A 288 -24.45 -22.40 -0.22
C LYS A 288 -24.76 -21.52 -1.45
N VAL A 289 -23.83 -21.40 -2.38
CA VAL A 289 -24.04 -20.64 -3.63
C VAL A 289 -25.06 -21.34 -4.53
N SER A 290 -25.03 -22.67 -4.60
CA SER A 290 -26.01 -23.45 -5.37
C SER A 290 -27.41 -23.35 -4.75
N GLY A 291 -27.54 -23.52 -3.43
CA GLY A 291 -28.80 -23.35 -2.70
C GLY A 291 -29.40 -21.95 -2.85
N SER A 292 -28.57 -20.90 -2.85
CA SER A 292 -29.01 -19.52 -3.13
C SER A 292 -29.47 -19.32 -4.59
N LYS A 293 -28.93 -20.07 -5.56
CA LYS A 293 -29.42 -20.07 -6.94
C LYS A 293 -30.76 -20.79 -7.07
N TYR A 294 -30.95 -21.91 -6.37
CA TYR A 294 -32.24 -22.60 -6.35
C TYR A 294 -33.34 -21.73 -5.74
N HIS A 295 -33.09 -21.11 -4.58
CA HIS A 295 -34.08 -20.21 -3.96
C HIS A 295 -34.41 -18.96 -4.79
N ALA A 296 -33.45 -18.43 -5.56
CA ALA A 296 -33.74 -17.31 -6.47
C ALA A 296 -34.61 -17.76 -7.66
N LYS A 297 -34.32 -18.95 -8.22
CA LYS A 297 -35.10 -19.50 -9.33
C LYS A 297 -36.54 -19.83 -8.93
N THR A 298 -36.75 -20.40 -7.74
CA THR A 298 -38.11 -20.67 -7.23
C THR A 298 -38.92 -19.40 -6.99
N PHE A 299 -38.27 -18.26 -6.71
CA PHE A 299 -38.96 -16.98 -6.56
C PHE A 299 -39.39 -16.42 -7.92
N ASP A 300 -38.53 -16.50 -8.94
CA ASP A 300 -38.84 -16.09 -10.31
C ASP A 300 -39.90 -16.99 -10.98
N ASP A 301 -40.00 -18.27 -10.58
CA ASP A 301 -41.02 -19.22 -11.06
C ASP A 301 -42.41 -19.02 -10.39
N ILE A 302 -42.50 -18.26 -9.29
CA ILE A 302 -43.78 -17.93 -8.61
C ILE A 302 -44.34 -16.59 -9.11
N GLU A 303 -43.52 -15.76 -9.76
CA GLU A 303 -43.87 -14.41 -10.23
C GLU A 303 -44.28 -14.37 -11.73
N ASN A 304 -44.30 -15.52 -12.41
CA ASN A 304 -44.84 -15.72 -13.77
C ASN A 304 -46.05 -16.67 -13.74
#